data_AF-A0A3E1ER03-F1
#
_entry.id   AF-A0A3E1ER03-F1
#
_cell.length_a   1.000
_cell.length_b   1.000
_cell.length_c   1.000
_cell.angle_alpha   90.00
_cell.angle_beta   90.00
_cell.angle_gamma   90.00
#
_symmetry.space_group_name_H-M   'P 1'
#
loop_
_entity.id
_entity.type
_entity.pdbx_description
1 polymer ?
#
loop_
_entity_poly.entity_id
_entity_poly.type
_entity_poly.pdbx_seq_one_letter_code
_entity_poly.pdbx_strand_id
1 'polypeptide(L)'
;MEPTVSASPVRQPRLTYLFSRWPVLSQTFVDNEMLALEAAGWDVSVAAINPPVQALRHARLDALRAPVLHNPPPSVRKVMESRARADGRWPAAMVAEFAARFGGGDESAKRCRNALYFAEILPELGIDHLHIHFANQATYSALFLKALAGLSFSFTPQAQDFMVDLRTPELLREMARESAFIVAPCDDARRELAARSPDSAAKMVRIYNGIDPSGYPAPAKAPRSSPLRIVSVGRLIEFKGFHHLLSAVATARAAGIAIHLDLMGDGPWRERLEAQAAQLGLGDAVVFHGSVQLQQMKEAFAAADAFVLACIIDPAGASDMLPTVITEAMLSSLPVVSSRIAGIPEQVADGVTGLLTAQGDEAALANALITLARDPEQARRMGAAGRRRAESQFAASVTLPQLEAAFRGQSATARTAPPAGMAAYYALADPASRDAFLREESALRRHGVRPWLEAGDVAGKYLRAIQWPGRAFWLPDGNGLQMELAHWPHFAGTLGSLRRASGLSEEAFAWAAPRALWLATQWPRHGRPDWLHAPGTRGAAVAAMVAALLEQPALPAAPAPAPDAPWWSRPLPRPWRSRVRAAAVDRWFHSQSRAAAPPSSR
;
A
#
# COMPACT_ATOMS: atom_id res chain seq x y z
N MET A 1 -42.74 -30.72 9.20
CA MET A 1 -41.79 -29.60 9.00
C MET A 1 -40.57 -29.91 9.83
N GLU A 2 -39.52 -30.44 9.20
CA GLU A 2 -38.21 -30.54 9.85
C GLU A 2 -37.63 -29.13 10.05
N PRO A 3 -37.00 -28.85 11.20
CA PRO A 3 -36.37 -27.57 11.42
C PRO A 3 -35.11 -27.47 10.56
N THR A 4 -35.08 -26.46 9.69
CA THR A 4 -33.91 -26.07 8.92
C THR A 4 -32.76 -25.76 9.88
N VAL A 5 -31.75 -26.63 9.87
CA VAL A 5 -30.47 -26.41 10.54
C VAL A 5 -29.86 -25.15 9.91
N SER A 6 -29.90 -24.04 10.64
CA SER A 6 -29.15 -22.84 10.31
C SER A 6 -27.68 -23.22 10.24
N ALA A 7 -27.11 -23.22 9.02
CA ALA A 7 -25.70 -23.42 8.81
C ALA A 7 -24.92 -22.41 9.67
N SER A 8 -24.08 -22.90 10.57
CA SER A 8 -23.21 -22.05 11.36
C SER A 8 -22.36 -21.17 10.42
N PRO A 9 -22.19 -19.86 10.71
CA PRO A 9 -21.46 -18.98 9.82
C PRO A 9 -20.04 -19.51 9.61
N VAL A 10 -19.66 -19.71 8.35
CA VAL A 10 -18.31 -20.11 7.97
C VAL A 10 -17.35 -19.06 8.53
N ARG A 11 -16.50 -19.49 9.46
CA ARG A 11 -15.49 -18.68 10.11
C ARG A 11 -14.44 -18.28 9.06
N GLN A 12 -14.40 -17.00 8.70
CA GLN A 12 -13.41 -16.47 7.76
C GLN A 12 -12.06 -16.25 8.48
N PRO A 13 -10.93 -16.67 7.89
CA PRO A 13 -9.61 -16.39 8.43
C PRO A 13 -9.30 -14.89 8.28
N ARG A 14 -8.72 -14.30 9.32
CA ARG A 14 -8.38 -12.86 9.35
C ARG A 14 -6.87 -12.66 9.34
N LEU A 15 -6.41 -11.63 8.62
CA LEU A 15 -5.01 -11.24 8.57
C LEU A 15 -4.85 -9.72 8.49
N THR A 16 -3.88 -9.18 9.23
CA THR A 16 -3.50 -7.77 9.12
C THR A 16 -2.10 -7.61 8.60
N TYR A 17 -1.97 -6.82 7.54
CA TYR A 17 -0.67 -6.41 7.02
C TYR A 17 -0.16 -5.18 7.76
N LEU A 18 1.04 -5.23 8.34
CA LEU A 18 1.67 -4.05 8.96
C LEU A 18 2.78 -3.50 8.07
N PHE A 19 2.64 -2.24 7.66
CA PHE A 19 3.62 -1.53 6.84
C PHE A 19 4.30 -0.40 7.59
N SER A 20 5.59 -0.22 7.29
CA SER A 20 6.31 1.00 7.68
C SER A 20 5.67 2.22 6.99
N ARG A 21 5.21 2.04 5.75
CA ARG A 21 4.52 3.03 4.95
C ARG A 21 3.63 2.35 3.93
N TRP A 22 2.43 2.88 3.70
CA TRP A 22 1.52 2.34 2.70
C TRP A 22 0.58 3.42 2.12
N PRO A 23 0.25 3.36 0.82
CA PRO A 23 0.84 2.47 -0.20
C PRO A 23 2.22 2.97 -0.66
N VAL A 24 2.96 2.09 -1.35
CA VAL A 24 4.23 2.42 -2.02
C VAL A 24 4.19 1.86 -3.44
N LEU A 25 4.46 2.70 -4.44
CA LEU A 25 4.29 2.35 -5.86
C LEU A 25 5.11 1.13 -6.29
N SER A 26 6.31 0.94 -5.74
CA SER A 26 7.18 -0.17 -6.12
C SER A 26 6.85 -1.50 -5.43
N GLN A 27 5.81 -1.56 -4.60
CA GLN A 27 5.45 -2.75 -3.79
C GLN A 27 4.27 -3.53 -4.40
N THR A 28 4.23 -3.66 -5.73
CA THR A 28 3.12 -4.27 -6.48
C THR A 28 2.85 -5.73 -6.12
N PHE A 29 3.87 -6.47 -5.70
CA PHE A 29 3.74 -7.86 -5.27
C PHE A 29 2.88 -7.99 -4.01
N VAL A 30 2.96 -7.00 -3.10
CA VAL A 30 2.14 -7.00 -1.89
C VAL A 30 0.68 -6.70 -2.21
N ASP A 31 0.44 -5.79 -3.16
CA ASP A 31 -0.91 -5.50 -3.65
C ASP A 31 -1.55 -6.77 -4.23
N ASN A 32 -0.81 -7.52 -5.05
CA ASN A 32 -1.29 -8.78 -5.63
C ASN A 32 -1.64 -9.82 -4.56
N GLU A 33 -0.78 -9.97 -3.55
CA GLU A 33 -0.97 -10.92 -2.46
C GLU A 33 -2.23 -10.61 -1.65
N MET A 34 -2.41 -9.35 -1.24
CA MET A 34 -3.60 -8.92 -0.49
C MET A 34 -4.88 -9.11 -1.31
N LEU A 35 -4.88 -8.72 -2.58
CA LEU A 35 -6.03 -8.90 -3.48
C LEU A 35 -6.37 -10.38 -3.68
N ALA A 36 -5.36 -11.24 -3.80
CA ALA A 36 -5.55 -12.68 -3.95
C ALA A 36 -6.14 -13.32 -2.68
N LEU A 37 -5.69 -12.92 -1.49
CA LEU A 37 -6.26 -13.35 -0.21
C LEU A 37 -7.71 -12.90 -0.05
N GLU A 38 -8.03 -11.64 -0.36
CA GLU A 38 -9.43 -11.16 -0.33
C GLU A 38 -10.34 -11.92 -1.30
N ALA A 39 -9.83 -12.24 -2.49
CA ALA A 39 -10.56 -13.04 -3.47
C ALA A 39 -10.78 -14.49 -2.98
N ALA A 40 -9.86 -15.04 -2.18
CA ALA A 40 -10.00 -16.33 -1.52
C ALA A 40 -10.87 -16.30 -0.23
N GLY A 41 -11.42 -15.13 0.13
CA GLY A 41 -12.34 -14.99 1.27
C GLY A 41 -11.68 -14.73 2.61
N TRP A 42 -10.40 -14.33 2.62
CA TRP A 42 -9.75 -13.82 3.83
C TRP A 42 -10.29 -12.44 4.19
N ASP A 43 -10.44 -12.21 5.49
CA ASP A 43 -10.69 -10.88 6.05
C ASP A 43 -9.35 -10.16 6.22
N VAL A 44 -8.96 -9.42 5.20
CA VAL A 44 -7.69 -8.69 5.14
C VAL A 44 -7.86 -7.28 5.67
N SER A 45 -6.90 -6.80 6.46
CA SER A 45 -6.80 -5.40 6.88
C SER A 45 -5.39 -4.88 6.75
N VAL A 46 -5.23 -3.55 6.67
CA VAL A 46 -3.94 -2.89 6.50
C VAL A 46 -3.68 -1.95 7.67
N ALA A 47 -2.50 -2.02 8.25
CA ALA A 47 -1.99 -1.10 9.27
C ALA A 47 -0.74 -0.38 8.75
N ALA A 48 -0.73 0.95 8.80
CA ALA A 48 0.35 1.77 8.25
C ALA A 48 0.96 2.68 9.32
N ILE A 49 2.26 2.52 9.61
CA ILE A 49 2.98 3.34 10.60
C ILE A 49 3.14 4.79 10.12
N ASN A 50 3.31 5.00 8.81
CA ASN A 50 3.48 6.30 8.20
C ASN A 50 2.59 6.43 6.94
N PRO A 51 2.11 7.65 6.61
CA PRO A 51 1.37 7.93 5.37
C PRO A 51 2.26 7.76 4.13
N PRO A 52 1.74 7.68 2.89
CA PRO A 52 2.57 7.59 1.68
C PRO A 52 3.49 8.82 1.50
N VAL A 53 4.64 8.66 0.82
CA VAL A 53 5.56 9.78 0.52
C VAL A 53 5.08 10.59 -0.69
N GLN A 54 4.47 9.93 -1.65
CA GLN A 54 4.04 10.51 -2.91
C GLN A 54 2.54 10.37 -3.08
N ALA A 55 1.96 11.23 -3.92
CA ALA A 55 0.54 11.20 -4.21
C ALA A 55 0.15 10.08 -5.20
N LEU A 56 1.10 9.34 -5.79
CA LEU A 56 0.86 8.32 -6.82
C LEU A 56 0.67 6.90 -6.24
N ARG A 57 -0.44 6.22 -6.60
CA ARG A 57 -0.73 4.79 -6.30
C ARG A 57 -1.27 4.04 -7.53
N HIS A 58 -1.15 2.71 -7.53
CA HIS A 58 -1.70 1.87 -8.61
C HIS A 58 -3.22 1.76 -8.54
N ALA A 59 -3.89 1.83 -9.69
CA ALA A 59 -5.35 1.69 -9.80
C ALA A 59 -5.88 0.32 -9.33
N ARG A 60 -5.05 -0.74 -9.35
CA ARG A 60 -5.47 -2.08 -8.85
C ARG A 60 -5.92 -2.07 -7.39
N LEU A 61 -5.41 -1.14 -6.58
CA LEU A 61 -5.79 -0.98 -5.18
C LEU A 61 -7.23 -0.46 -5.02
N ASP A 62 -7.90 -0.04 -6.10
CA ASP A 62 -9.32 0.31 -6.07
C ASP A 62 -10.20 -0.93 -5.81
N ALA A 63 -9.71 -2.13 -6.18
CA ALA A 63 -10.39 -3.39 -5.89
C ALA A 63 -10.18 -3.87 -4.44
N LEU A 64 -9.21 -3.30 -3.71
CA LEU A 64 -8.91 -3.71 -2.34
C LEU A 64 -9.99 -3.18 -1.38
N ARG A 65 -10.68 -4.11 -0.72
CA ARG A 65 -11.75 -3.81 0.26
C ARG A 65 -11.21 -3.67 1.68
N ALA A 66 -9.96 -4.06 1.91
CA ALA A 66 -9.34 -4.13 3.21
C ALA A 66 -9.38 -2.77 3.92
N PRO A 67 -9.90 -2.68 5.16
CA PRO A 67 -9.82 -1.46 5.95
C PRO A 67 -8.36 -1.05 6.19
N VAL A 68 -8.10 0.26 6.08
CA VAL A 68 -6.77 0.82 6.32
C VAL A 68 -6.77 1.57 7.66
N LEU A 69 -5.82 1.23 8.53
CA LEU A 69 -5.57 1.82 9.84
C LEU A 69 -4.27 2.61 9.79
N HIS A 70 -4.36 3.94 9.85
CA HIS A 70 -3.17 4.78 10.02
C HIS A 70 -2.83 4.95 11.50
N ASN A 71 -1.54 4.96 11.79
CA ASN A 71 -1.01 5.34 13.09
C ASN A 71 -1.31 6.84 13.35
N PRO A 72 -1.57 7.27 14.59
CA PRO A 72 -1.77 8.68 14.88
C PRO A 72 -0.53 9.51 14.52
N PRO A 73 -0.69 10.82 14.31
CA PRO A 73 0.45 11.69 14.00
C PRO A 73 1.48 11.69 15.14
N PRO A 74 2.75 12.06 14.85
CA PRO A 74 3.85 11.99 15.82
C PRO A 74 3.55 12.68 17.17
N SER A 75 2.81 13.79 17.16
CA SER A 75 2.41 14.52 18.36
C SER A 75 1.50 13.71 19.28
N VAL A 76 0.53 12.99 18.73
CA VAL A 76 -0.36 12.08 19.47
C VAL A 76 0.43 10.87 20.00
N ARG A 77 1.31 10.30 19.17
CA ARG A 77 2.14 9.15 19.59
C ARG A 77 3.06 9.48 20.76
N LYS A 78 3.59 10.70 20.84
CA LYS A 78 4.36 11.18 22.01
C LYS A 78 3.50 11.25 23.28
N VAL A 79 2.24 11.69 23.16
CA VAL A 79 1.30 11.68 24.29
C VAL A 79 1.01 10.25 24.75
N MET A 80 0.82 9.33 23.80
CA MET A 80 0.63 7.90 24.12
C MET A 80 1.85 7.32 24.85
N GLU A 81 3.06 7.66 24.43
CA GLU A 81 4.28 7.27 25.14
C GLU A 81 4.32 7.81 26.57
N SER A 82 4.05 9.11 26.78
CA SER A 82 4.03 9.69 28.12
C SER A 82 3.05 8.96 29.05
N ARG A 83 1.90 8.54 28.52
CA ARG A 83 0.91 7.78 29.29
C ARG A 83 1.35 6.36 29.57
N ALA A 84 1.83 5.64 28.56
CA ALA A 84 2.37 4.29 28.73
C ALA A 84 3.49 4.26 29.78
N ARG A 85 4.30 5.32 29.86
CA ARG A 85 5.31 5.47 30.92
C ARG A 85 4.68 5.71 32.29
N ALA A 86 3.68 6.60 32.37
CA ALA A 86 3.02 6.95 33.62
C ALA A 86 2.20 5.80 34.22
N ASP A 87 1.60 4.95 33.39
CA ASP A 87 0.78 3.80 33.81
C ASP A 87 1.54 2.45 33.81
N GLY A 88 2.85 2.47 33.56
CA GLY A 88 3.71 1.30 33.63
C GLY A 88 3.63 0.33 32.44
N ARG A 89 2.84 0.62 31.41
CA ARG A 89 2.77 -0.21 30.18
C ARG A 89 3.99 -0.08 29.28
N TRP A 90 4.81 0.97 29.44
CA TRP A 90 6.01 1.16 28.64
C TRP A 90 7.10 0.14 29.01
N PRO A 91 7.56 -0.72 28.07
CA PRO A 91 8.52 -1.78 28.35
C PRO A 91 9.95 -1.22 28.43
N ALA A 92 10.24 -0.44 29.49
CA ALA A 92 11.48 0.31 29.63
C ALA A 92 12.74 -0.57 29.53
N ALA A 93 12.72 -1.75 30.15
CA ALA A 93 13.83 -2.70 30.11
C ALA A 93 14.13 -3.19 28.69
N MET A 94 13.10 -3.62 27.96
CA MET A 94 13.24 -4.08 26.57
C MET A 94 13.70 -2.94 25.64
N VAL A 95 13.17 -1.73 25.82
CA VAL A 95 13.61 -0.56 25.03
C VAL A 95 15.09 -0.26 25.25
N ALA A 96 15.55 -0.29 26.51
CA ALA A 96 16.95 -0.05 26.86
C ALA A 96 17.86 -1.17 26.34
N GLU A 97 17.45 -2.43 26.51
CA GLU A 97 18.17 -3.61 26.00
C GLU A 97 18.33 -3.55 24.49
N PHE A 98 17.26 -3.27 23.76
CA PHE A 98 17.28 -3.19 22.29
C PHE A 98 18.10 -1.99 21.80
N ALA A 99 18.07 -0.86 22.50
CA ALA A 99 18.93 0.28 22.20
C ALA A 99 20.42 -0.07 22.39
N ALA A 100 20.76 -0.84 23.42
CA ALA A 100 22.13 -1.30 23.65
C ALA A 100 22.57 -2.36 22.63
N ARG A 101 21.70 -3.31 22.27
CA ARG A 101 22.00 -4.43 21.36
C ARG A 101 22.03 -4.02 19.88
N PHE A 102 21.13 -3.16 19.45
CA PHE A 102 20.93 -2.85 18.01
C PHE A 102 21.36 -1.42 17.64
N GLY A 103 21.76 -0.61 18.63
CA GLY A 103 22.23 0.76 18.43
C GLY A 103 21.14 1.73 17.93
N GLY A 104 21.58 2.91 17.46
CA GLY A 104 20.71 3.89 16.79
C GLY A 104 20.00 4.91 17.70
N GLY A 105 20.44 5.10 18.95
CA GLY A 105 19.89 6.15 19.83
C GLY A 105 18.44 5.91 20.23
N ASP A 106 17.54 6.87 19.96
CA ASP A 106 16.10 6.81 20.31
C ASP A 106 15.30 5.85 19.41
N GLU A 107 15.95 5.08 18.53
CA GLU A 107 15.25 4.29 17.52
C GLU A 107 14.39 3.16 18.11
N SER A 108 14.87 2.47 19.15
CA SER A 108 14.09 1.44 19.88
C SER A 108 12.86 2.06 20.54
N ALA A 109 13.01 3.20 21.21
CA ALA A 109 11.90 3.92 21.82
C ALA A 109 10.91 4.43 20.75
N LYS A 110 11.40 4.93 19.61
CA LYS A 110 10.56 5.31 18.47
C LYS A 110 9.79 4.12 17.90
N ARG A 111 10.38 2.92 17.82
CA ARG A 111 9.66 1.71 17.39
C ARG A 111 8.61 1.27 18.40
N CYS A 112 8.93 1.28 19.69
CA CYS A 112 7.96 1.03 20.74
C CYS A 112 6.80 2.04 20.69
N ARG A 113 7.10 3.33 20.51
CA ARG A 113 6.12 4.41 20.34
C ARG A 113 5.21 4.18 19.12
N ASN A 114 5.75 3.70 18.00
CA ASN A 114 4.96 3.36 16.82
C ASN A 114 4.02 2.18 17.05
N ALA A 115 4.37 1.27 17.96
CA ALA A 115 3.59 0.09 18.30
C ALA A 115 2.39 0.40 19.23
N LEU A 116 2.47 1.43 20.09
CA LEU A 116 1.46 1.70 21.12
C LEU A 116 0.01 1.76 20.61
N TYR A 117 -0.24 2.46 19.51
CA TYR A 117 -1.59 2.56 18.95
C TYR A 117 -2.10 1.21 18.45
N PHE A 118 -1.26 0.49 17.71
CA PHE A 118 -1.60 -0.81 17.14
C PHE A 118 -1.74 -1.88 18.23
N ALA A 119 -0.98 -1.81 19.32
CA ALA A 119 -1.12 -2.65 20.49
C ALA A 119 -2.48 -2.48 21.19
N GLU A 120 -3.10 -1.31 21.09
CA GLU A 120 -4.45 -1.06 21.64
C GLU A 120 -5.55 -1.46 20.64
N ILE A 121 -5.47 -1.00 19.37
CA ILE A 121 -6.59 -1.15 18.44
C ILE A 121 -6.71 -2.55 17.82
N LEU A 122 -5.59 -3.23 17.53
CA LEU A 122 -5.62 -4.50 16.79
C LEU A 122 -6.27 -5.63 17.61
N PRO A 123 -5.93 -5.83 18.91
CA PRO A 123 -6.63 -6.84 19.72
C PRO A 123 -8.13 -6.58 19.86
N GLU A 124 -8.55 -5.32 19.95
CA GLU A 124 -9.98 -4.97 20.02
C GLU A 124 -10.74 -5.24 18.72
N LEU A 125 -10.03 -5.21 17.60
CA LEU A 125 -10.54 -5.65 16.30
C LEU A 125 -10.41 -7.18 16.14
N GLY A 126 -10.04 -7.93 17.18
CA GLY A 126 -9.92 -9.39 17.14
C GLY A 126 -8.78 -9.86 16.24
N ILE A 127 -7.70 -9.07 16.14
CA ILE A 127 -6.48 -9.41 15.41
C ILE A 127 -5.45 -9.91 16.41
N ASP A 128 -4.86 -11.07 16.14
CA ASP A 128 -3.86 -11.75 16.95
C ASP A 128 -2.56 -12.08 16.19
N HIS A 129 -2.60 -12.00 14.85
CA HIS A 129 -1.45 -12.19 13.98
C HIS A 129 -1.29 -11.08 12.92
N LEU A 130 -0.04 -10.69 12.70
CA LEU A 130 0.36 -9.70 11.69
C LEU A 130 1.27 -10.33 10.64
N HIS A 131 1.10 -9.96 9.38
CA HIS A 131 2.09 -10.24 8.34
C HIS A 131 2.77 -8.93 7.90
N ILE A 132 4.10 -8.94 7.80
CA ILE A 132 4.87 -7.77 7.44
C ILE A 132 5.69 -8.06 6.19
N HIS A 133 5.57 -7.24 5.16
CA HIS A 133 6.58 -7.23 4.11
C HIS A 133 7.79 -6.42 4.57
N PHE A 134 8.98 -6.88 4.18
CA PHE A 134 10.30 -6.34 4.49
C PHE A 134 10.85 -6.66 5.89
N ALA A 135 12.18 -6.81 6.04
CA ALA A 135 12.87 -6.78 7.33
C ALA A 135 13.21 -5.33 7.73
N ASN A 136 12.19 -4.55 8.07
CA ASN A 136 12.35 -3.11 8.26
C ASN A 136 11.78 -2.60 9.60
N GLN A 137 11.55 -1.29 9.66
CA GLN A 137 11.00 -0.60 10.82
C GLN A 137 9.64 -1.11 11.31
N ALA A 138 8.82 -1.68 10.43
CA ALA A 138 7.56 -2.34 10.80
C ALA A 138 7.80 -3.64 11.55
N THR A 139 8.67 -4.50 11.04
CA THR A 139 9.11 -5.75 11.70
C THR A 139 9.77 -5.45 13.03
N TYR A 140 10.54 -4.37 13.12
CA TYR A 140 11.12 -3.94 14.38
C TYR A 140 10.03 -3.47 15.37
N SER A 141 9.02 -2.75 14.89
CA SER A 141 7.88 -2.36 15.73
C SER A 141 7.03 -3.57 16.13
N ALA A 142 7.00 -4.64 15.33
CA ALA A 142 6.29 -5.88 15.64
C ALA A 142 6.85 -6.62 16.86
N LEU A 143 8.16 -6.53 17.13
CA LEU A 143 8.77 -7.02 18.37
C LEU A 143 8.11 -6.38 19.62
N PHE A 144 7.86 -5.07 19.56
CA PHE A 144 7.15 -4.37 20.64
C PHE A 144 5.64 -4.68 20.66
N LEU A 145 5.00 -4.89 19.51
CA LEU A 145 3.60 -5.32 19.46
C LEU A 145 3.39 -6.68 20.14
N LYS A 146 4.32 -7.61 19.93
CA LYS A 146 4.34 -8.89 20.63
C LYS A 146 4.46 -8.71 22.14
N ALA A 147 5.40 -7.88 22.60
CA ALA A 147 5.60 -7.62 24.02
C ALA A 147 4.43 -6.87 24.68
N LEU A 148 3.82 -5.90 23.99
CA LEU A 148 2.77 -5.04 24.52
C LEU A 148 1.38 -5.68 24.49
N ALA A 149 1.08 -6.50 23.47
CA ALA A 149 -0.27 -6.96 23.18
C ALA A 149 -0.35 -8.47 22.87
N GLY A 150 0.76 -9.20 22.94
CA GLY A 150 0.79 -10.64 22.63
C GLY A 150 0.58 -10.97 21.16
N LEU A 151 0.65 -9.98 20.26
CA LEU A 151 0.45 -10.19 18.83
C LEU A 151 1.59 -11.03 18.25
N SER A 152 1.24 -12.15 17.62
CA SER A 152 2.19 -12.92 16.82
C SER A 152 2.44 -12.22 15.47
N PHE A 153 3.58 -12.49 14.83
CA PHE A 153 3.84 -11.93 13.51
C PHE A 153 4.68 -12.85 12.63
N SER A 154 4.51 -12.72 11.33
CA SER A 154 5.35 -13.30 10.28
C SER A 154 5.87 -12.20 9.36
N PHE A 155 6.91 -12.45 8.60
CA PHE A 155 7.41 -11.45 7.65
C PHE A 155 8.06 -12.03 6.39
N THR A 156 8.03 -11.24 5.33
CA THR A 156 8.60 -11.52 4.00
C THR A 156 9.74 -10.52 3.73
N PRO A 157 10.98 -10.79 4.15
CA PRO A 157 12.11 -9.91 3.88
C PRO A 157 12.40 -9.83 2.38
N GLN A 158 12.83 -8.65 1.92
CA GLN A 158 13.15 -8.39 0.52
C GLN A 158 14.63 -8.01 0.42
N ALA A 159 15.35 -8.58 -0.55
CA ALA A 159 16.81 -8.52 -0.70
C ALA A 159 17.51 -7.28 -0.11
N GLN A 160 17.14 -6.07 -0.56
CA GLN A 160 17.76 -4.81 -0.12
C GLN A 160 17.69 -4.60 1.39
N ASP A 161 16.56 -4.97 2.02
CA ASP A 161 16.36 -4.68 3.44
C ASP A 161 17.30 -5.48 4.34
N PHE A 162 17.37 -6.80 4.18
CA PHE A 162 18.13 -7.66 5.08
C PHE A 162 19.59 -7.84 4.68
N MET A 163 19.95 -7.47 3.45
CA MET A 163 21.32 -7.52 2.95
C MET A 163 22.08 -6.24 3.25
N VAL A 164 21.45 -5.07 3.11
CA VAL A 164 22.14 -3.76 3.13
C VAL A 164 21.53 -2.76 4.12
N ASP A 165 20.20 -2.69 4.24
CA ASP A 165 19.54 -1.61 5.00
C ASP A 165 19.31 -1.91 6.49
N LEU A 166 19.66 -3.11 6.94
CA LEU A 166 19.54 -3.49 8.35
C LEU A 166 20.64 -2.84 9.20
N ARG A 167 20.22 -2.30 10.35
CA ARG A 167 21.13 -1.64 11.30
C ARG A 167 22.24 -2.57 11.78
N THR A 168 21.87 -3.78 12.19
CA THR A 168 22.79 -4.81 12.66
C THR A 168 22.29 -6.19 12.25
N PRO A 169 23.19 -7.17 11.97
CA PRO A 169 22.81 -8.56 11.76
C PRO A 169 22.02 -9.16 12.93
N GLU A 170 22.31 -8.71 14.16
CA GLU A 170 21.64 -9.17 15.38
C GLU A 170 20.16 -8.80 15.40
N LEU A 171 19.78 -7.67 14.80
CA LEU A 171 18.38 -7.27 14.69
C LEU A 171 17.60 -8.23 13.77
N LEU A 172 18.20 -8.70 12.67
CA LEU A 172 17.58 -9.72 11.82
C LEU A 172 17.33 -11.00 12.61
N ARG A 173 18.33 -11.45 13.37
CA ARG A 173 18.24 -12.67 14.18
C ARG A 173 17.14 -12.56 15.22
N GLU A 174 17.00 -11.39 15.86
CA GLU A 174 15.92 -11.13 16.80
C GLU A 174 14.54 -11.16 16.13
N MET A 175 14.38 -10.48 14.98
CA MET A 175 13.14 -10.52 14.19
C MET A 175 12.79 -11.96 13.78
N ALA A 176 13.77 -12.72 13.30
CA ALA A 176 13.61 -14.11 12.89
C ALA A 176 13.21 -15.01 14.07
N ARG A 177 13.93 -14.87 15.20
CA ARG A 177 13.68 -15.62 16.44
C ARG A 177 12.27 -15.40 16.97
N GLU A 178 11.80 -14.16 16.97
CA GLU A 178 10.50 -13.79 17.53
C GLU A 178 9.32 -14.00 16.58
N SER A 179 9.58 -14.10 15.28
CA SER A 179 8.54 -14.39 14.27
C SER A 179 8.00 -15.83 14.38
N ALA A 180 6.75 -15.99 13.96
CA ALA A 180 6.09 -17.28 13.78
C ALA A 180 6.72 -18.06 12.61
N PHE A 181 6.85 -17.39 11.46
CA PHE A 181 7.51 -17.91 10.27
C PHE A 181 8.00 -16.75 9.39
N ILE A 182 8.87 -17.10 8.44
CA ILE A 182 9.51 -16.15 7.51
C ILE A 182 9.28 -16.66 6.09
N VAL A 183 8.78 -15.81 5.21
CA VAL A 183 8.61 -16.14 3.79
C VAL A 183 9.81 -15.64 3.00
N ALA A 184 10.54 -16.56 2.38
CA ALA A 184 11.58 -16.23 1.42
C ALA A 184 10.99 -16.26 0.00
N PRO A 185 11.17 -15.19 -0.81
CA PRO A 185 10.60 -15.15 -2.15
C PRO A 185 11.20 -16.22 -3.07
N CYS A 186 12.44 -16.64 -2.86
CA CYS A 186 13.15 -17.64 -3.67
C CYS A 186 14.06 -18.52 -2.79
N ASP A 187 14.54 -19.65 -3.32
CA ASP A 187 15.44 -20.54 -2.57
C ASP A 187 16.77 -19.87 -2.26
N ASP A 188 17.26 -18.98 -3.14
CA ASP A 188 18.44 -18.17 -2.87
C ASP A 188 18.26 -17.27 -1.64
N ALA A 189 17.16 -16.52 -1.57
CA ALA A 189 16.81 -15.70 -0.41
C ALA A 189 16.67 -16.55 0.87
N ARG A 190 16.06 -17.74 0.76
CA ARG A 190 15.93 -18.67 1.89
C ARG A 190 17.29 -19.10 2.43
N ARG A 191 18.24 -19.43 1.55
CA ARG A 191 19.60 -19.81 1.91
C ARG A 191 20.34 -18.65 2.58
N GLU A 192 20.27 -17.44 2.03
CA GLU A 192 20.91 -16.25 2.61
C GLU A 192 20.34 -15.89 3.99
N LEU A 193 19.01 -15.98 4.16
CA LEU A 193 18.37 -15.77 5.46
C LEU A 193 18.80 -16.83 6.48
N ALA A 194 18.86 -18.10 6.09
CA ALA A 194 19.29 -19.20 6.96
C ALA A 194 20.76 -19.05 7.37
N ALA A 195 21.64 -18.61 6.47
CA ALA A 195 23.03 -18.32 6.79
C ALA A 195 23.17 -17.18 7.81
N ARG A 196 22.31 -16.17 7.75
CA ARG A 196 22.32 -15.02 8.67
C ARG A 196 21.64 -15.31 10.02
N SER A 197 20.63 -16.17 10.02
CA SER A 197 19.80 -16.52 11.19
C SER A 197 19.60 -18.04 11.32
N PRO A 198 20.67 -18.81 11.58
CA PRO A 198 20.65 -20.28 11.55
C PRO A 198 19.65 -20.88 12.53
N ASP A 199 19.53 -20.31 13.73
CA ASP A 199 18.61 -20.78 14.78
C ASP A 199 17.13 -20.66 14.39
N SER A 200 16.83 -19.89 13.34
CA SER A 200 15.47 -19.69 12.83
C SER A 200 15.26 -20.33 11.45
N ALA A 201 16.24 -21.09 10.91
CA ALA A 201 16.15 -21.68 9.58
C ALA A 201 14.92 -22.59 9.40
N ALA A 202 14.51 -23.30 10.45
CA ALA A 202 13.32 -24.17 10.43
C ALA A 202 12.00 -23.39 10.24
N LYS A 203 11.99 -22.07 10.46
CA LYS A 203 10.83 -21.19 10.29
C LYS A 203 10.74 -20.58 8.90
N MET A 204 11.74 -20.79 8.04
CA MET A 204 11.86 -20.15 6.74
C MET A 204 11.23 -21.02 5.65
N VAL A 205 10.18 -20.50 5.01
CA VAL A 205 9.47 -21.18 3.93
C VAL A 205 9.66 -20.42 2.62
N ARG A 206 9.90 -21.14 1.51
CA ARG A 206 9.98 -20.51 0.19
C ARG A 206 8.58 -20.39 -0.40
N ILE A 207 8.12 -19.17 -0.64
CA ILE A 207 6.87 -18.89 -1.37
C ILE A 207 7.17 -17.78 -2.38
N TYR A 208 6.92 -18.04 -3.65
CA TYR A 208 7.14 -17.05 -4.70
C TYR A 208 6.11 -15.93 -4.65
N ASN A 209 6.51 -14.74 -5.13
CA ASN A 209 5.58 -13.62 -5.32
C ASN A 209 4.55 -13.96 -6.41
N GLY A 210 3.31 -14.21 -6.00
CA GLY A 210 2.20 -14.54 -6.89
C GLY A 210 1.75 -13.38 -7.77
N ILE A 211 1.50 -13.66 -9.05
CA ILE A 211 0.93 -12.68 -9.99
C ILE A 211 -0.35 -13.24 -10.61
N ASP A 212 -1.39 -12.41 -10.76
CA ASP A 212 -2.58 -12.78 -11.52
C ASP A 212 -2.29 -12.77 -13.04
N PRO A 213 -2.38 -13.93 -13.74
CA PRO A 213 -2.17 -14.01 -15.18
C PRO A 213 -3.18 -13.21 -16.02
N SER A 214 -4.40 -12.97 -15.53
CA SER A 214 -5.53 -12.46 -16.32
C SER A 214 -5.25 -11.11 -17.00
N GLY A 215 -4.34 -10.33 -16.43
CA GLY A 215 -4.00 -9.00 -16.89
C GLY A 215 -2.89 -8.92 -17.94
N TYR A 216 -2.28 -10.02 -18.37
CA TYR A 216 -1.11 -10.02 -19.26
C TYR A 216 -1.46 -10.72 -20.58
N PRO A 217 -1.75 -9.96 -21.65
CA PRO A 217 -2.08 -10.55 -22.94
C PRO A 217 -0.84 -11.19 -23.58
N ALA A 218 -1.07 -12.24 -24.36
CA ALA A 218 -0.06 -12.72 -25.31
C ALA A 218 0.21 -11.62 -26.37
N PRO A 219 1.40 -11.58 -26.98
CA PRO A 219 1.72 -10.59 -27.99
C PRO A 219 0.72 -10.67 -29.15
N ALA A 220 0.14 -9.52 -29.51
CA ALA A 220 -0.91 -9.46 -30.53
C ALA A 220 -0.39 -9.71 -31.96
N LYS A 221 0.94 -9.75 -32.14
CA LYS A 221 1.61 -9.91 -33.44
C LYS A 221 2.70 -10.96 -33.33
N ALA A 222 2.96 -11.65 -34.44
CA ALA A 222 4.16 -12.47 -34.56
C ALA A 222 5.41 -11.59 -34.35
N PRO A 223 6.48 -12.12 -33.73
CA PRO A 223 7.73 -11.38 -33.57
C PRO A 223 8.21 -10.82 -34.90
N ARG A 224 8.63 -9.56 -34.93
CA ARG A 224 9.18 -8.97 -36.16
C ARG A 224 10.60 -9.47 -36.39
N SER A 225 11.01 -9.58 -37.65
CA SER A 225 12.40 -9.89 -37.99
C SER A 225 13.34 -8.69 -37.81
N SER A 226 12.81 -7.47 -37.88
CA SER A 226 13.59 -6.23 -37.70
C SER A 226 12.67 -4.99 -37.54
N PRO A 227 13.04 -4.01 -36.69
CA PRO A 227 14.06 -4.10 -35.65
C PRO A 227 13.60 -5.05 -34.53
N LEU A 228 14.55 -5.67 -33.81
CA LEU A 228 14.25 -6.38 -32.56
C LEU A 228 13.78 -5.35 -31.52
N ARG A 229 12.52 -5.46 -31.08
CA ARG A 229 11.95 -4.59 -30.05
C ARG A 229 12.17 -5.19 -28.67
N ILE A 230 12.97 -4.51 -27.86
CA ILE A 230 13.25 -4.89 -26.49
C ILE A 230 12.50 -3.95 -25.56
N VAL A 231 11.90 -4.50 -24.52
CA VAL A 231 11.38 -3.73 -23.39
C VAL A 231 12.14 -4.11 -22.12
N SER A 232 12.52 -3.10 -21.35
CA SER A 232 13.17 -3.27 -20.05
C SER A 232 12.51 -2.34 -19.04
N VAL A 233 12.16 -2.89 -17.87
CA VAL A 233 11.32 -2.19 -16.90
C VAL A 233 11.90 -2.32 -15.50
N GLY A 234 12.04 -1.21 -14.78
CA GLY A 234 12.48 -1.20 -13.40
C GLY A 234 12.95 0.17 -12.92
N ARG A 235 13.14 0.31 -11.60
CA ARG A 235 13.72 1.53 -11.01
C ARG A 235 15.15 1.74 -11.55
N LEU A 236 15.50 2.96 -11.97
CA LEU A 236 16.83 3.25 -12.53
C LEU A 236 17.87 3.37 -11.41
N ILE A 237 18.42 2.23 -11.01
CA ILE A 237 19.46 2.04 -10.00
C ILE A 237 20.47 1.00 -10.47
N GLU A 238 21.63 1.00 -9.84
CA GLU A 238 22.81 0.19 -10.22
C GLU A 238 22.49 -1.28 -10.45
N PHE A 239 21.94 -1.97 -9.44
CA PHE A 239 21.74 -3.42 -9.48
C PHE A 239 20.69 -3.92 -10.48
N LYS A 240 19.98 -3.03 -11.18
CA LYS A 240 19.13 -3.41 -12.33
C LYS A 240 19.94 -3.60 -13.60
N GLY A 241 21.20 -3.13 -13.62
CA GLY A 241 22.17 -3.38 -14.69
C GLY A 241 21.80 -2.80 -16.06
N PHE A 242 20.99 -1.74 -16.10
CA PHE A 242 20.66 -1.05 -17.37
C PHE A 242 21.90 -0.55 -18.11
N HIS A 243 22.98 -0.21 -17.39
CA HIS A 243 24.25 0.21 -17.99
C HIS A 243 24.89 -0.92 -18.81
N HIS A 244 24.83 -2.17 -18.34
CA HIS A 244 25.29 -3.34 -19.11
C HIS A 244 24.38 -3.62 -20.31
N LEU A 245 23.06 -3.42 -20.17
CA LEU A 245 22.13 -3.53 -21.28
C LEU A 245 22.44 -2.53 -22.39
N LEU A 246 22.73 -1.26 -22.06
CA LEU A 246 23.12 -0.26 -23.05
C LEU A 246 24.39 -0.66 -23.81
N SER A 247 25.43 -1.11 -23.10
CA SER A 247 26.67 -1.63 -23.72
C SER A 247 26.38 -2.80 -24.67
N ALA A 248 25.57 -3.77 -24.23
CA ALA A 248 25.21 -4.93 -25.04
C ALA A 248 24.40 -4.56 -26.28
N VAL A 249 23.49 -3.58 -26.20
CA VAL A 249 22.75 -3.06 -27.36
C VAL A 249 23.72 -2.42 -28.36
N ALA A 250 24.68 -1.62 -27.90
CA ALA A 250 25.69 -1.03 -28.78
C ALA A 250 26.52 -2.11 -29.50
N THR A 251 26.96 -3.15 -28.78
CA THR A 251 27.69 -4.29 -29.36
C THR A 251 26.84 -5.06 -30.39
N ALA A 252 25.58 -5.35 -30.09
CA ALA A 252 24.70 -6.04 -31.01
C ALA A 252 24.39 -5.22 -32.27
N ARG A 253 24.24 -3.90 -32.15
CA ARG A 253 24.10 -2.98 -33.30
C ARG A 253 25.36 -2.95 -34.17
N ALA A 254 26.54 -2.92 -33.55
CA ALA A 254 27.81 -3.01 -34.29
C ALA A 254 27.93 -4.34 -35.05
N ALA A 255 27.29 -5.41 -34.58
CA ALA A 255 27.18 -6.69 -35.27
C ALA A 255 26.06 -6.76 -36.34
N GLY A 256 25.44 -5.63 -36.68
CA GLY A 256 24.44 -5.50 -37.76
C GLY A 256 23.00 -5.80 -37.34
N ILE A 257 22.69 -5.90 -36.04
CA ILE A 257 21.32 -6.10 -35.56
C ILE A 257 20.62 -4.75 -35.36
N ALA A 258 19.49 -4.53 -36.04
CA ALA A 258 18.64 -3.37 -35.77
C ALA A 258 17.84 -3.60 -34.47
N ILE A 259 17.98 -2.69 -33.50
CA ILE A 259 17.36 -2.79 -32.17
C ILE A 259 16.60 -1.50 -31.85
N HIS A 260 15.44 -1.66 -31.24
CA HIS A 260 14.71 -0.59 -30.54
C HIS A 260 14.50 -1.03 -29.07
N LEU A 261 14.97 -0.22 -28.11
CA LEU A 261 14.86 -0.47 -26.68
C LEU A 261 13.93 0.57 -26.04
N ASP A 262 12.80 0.11 -25.51
CA ASP A 262 11.95 0.87 -24.62
C ASP A 262 12.37 0.62 -23.17
N LEU A 263 12.91 1.65 -22.51
CA LEU A 263 13.37 1.61 -21.14
C LEU A 263 12.39 2.37 -20.23
N MET A 264 11.66 1.63 -19.40
CA MET A 264 10.57 2.14 -18.57
C MET A 264 10.92 2.13 -17.09
N GLY A 265 10.74 3.27 -16.44
CA GLY A 265 11.07 3.49 -15.04
C GLY A 265 11.85 4.79 -14.86
N ASP A 266 12.01 5.17 -13.60
CA ASP A 266 12.79 6.34 -13.21
C ASP A 266 13.66 6.00 -11.99
N GLY A 267 14.63 6.86 -11.68
CA GLY A 267 15.53 6.67 -10.57
C GLY A 267 16.81 7.48 -10.66
N PRO A 268 17.62 7.44 -9.59
CA PRO A 268 18.82 8.27 -9.48
C PRO A 268 19.88 8.02 -10.56
N TRP A 269 19.82 6.90 -11.30
CA TRP A 269 20.74 6.61 -12.39
C TRP A 269 20.30 7.15 -13.75
N ARG A 270 19.15 7.83 -13.85
CA ARG A 270 18.59 8.27 -15.13
C ARG A 270 19.58 9.09 -15.97
N GLU A 271 20.09 10.20 -15.42
CA GLU A 271 21.02 11.09 -16.13
C GLU A 271 22.29 10.35 -16.59
N ARG A 272 22.81 9.47 -15.72
CA ARG A 272 23.98 8.63 -16.04
C ARG A 272 23.70 7.68 -17.21
N LEU A 273 22.53 7.05 -17.25
CA LEU A 273 22.14 6.12 -18.31
C LEU A 273 21.88 6.85 -19.63
N GLU A 274 21.24 8.02 -19.60
CA GLU A 274 21.03 8.88 -20.78
C GLU A 274 22.37 9.36 -21.35
N ALA A 275 23.31 9.77 -20.50
CA ALA A 275 24.66 10.14 -20.92
C ALA A 275 25.44 8.98 -21.55
N GLN A 276 25.36 7.78 -20.97
CA GLN A 276 25.97 6.57 -21.53
C GLN A 276 25.36 6.22 -22.89
N ALA A 277 24.03 6.29 -23.03
CA ALA A 277 23.35 6.04 -24.31
C ALA A 277 23.80 7.03 -25.40
N ALA A 278 23.97 8.32 -25.05
CA ALA A 278 24.50 9.32 -25.97
C ALA A 278 25.95 9.03 -26.39
N GLN A 279 26.82 8.66 -25.43
CA GLN A 279 28.22 8.30 -25.70
C GLN A 279 28.35 7.07 -26.60
N LEU A 280 27.43 6.10 -26.47
CA LEU A 280 27.37 4.89 -27.29
C LEU A 280 26.67 5.11 -28.64
N GLY A 281 26.18 6.32 -28.94
CA GLY A 281 25.48 6.62 -30.19
C GLY A 281 24.11 5.95 -30.31
N LEU A 282 23.41 5.73 -29.20
CA LEU A 282 22.15 4.99 -29.13
C LEU A 282 20.89 5.88 -29.15
N GLY A 283 21.01 7.17 -29.48
CA GLY A 283 19.89 8.12 -29.40
C GLY A 283 18.71 7.82 -30.32
N ASP A 284 18.91 7.06 -31.39
CA ASP A 284 17.87 6.59 -32.32
C ASP A 284 17.27 5.22 -31.93
N ALA A 285 17.91 4.51 -31.00
CA ALA A 285 17.57 3.13 -30.63
C ALA A 285 17.01 2.99 -29.21
N VAL A 286 17.21 3.95 -28.32
CA VAL A 286 16.80 3.85 -26.90
C VAL A 286 15.84 4.97 -26.54
N VAL A 287 14.69 4.62 -25.99
CA VAL A 287 13.68 5.57 -25.51
C VAL A 287 13.50 5.42 -24.00
N PHE A 288 13.71 6.50 -23.25
CA PHE A 288 13.49 6.58 -21.81
C PHE A 288 12.07 7.11 -21.53
N HIS A 289 11.21 6.27 -20.97
CA HIS A 289 9.79 6.61 -20.75
C HIS A 289 9.50 7.26 -19.39
N GLY A 290 10.46 7.23 -18.45
CA GLY A 290 10.23 7.64 -17.07
C GLY A 290 9.28 6.68 -16.34
N SER A 291 8.66 7.14 -15.25
CA SER A 291 7.67 6.35 -14.51
C SER A 291 6.38 6.21 -15.32
N VAL A 292 5.97 4.97 -15.62
CA VAL A 292 4.77 4.67 -16.40
C VAL A 292 3.70 3.97 -15.56
N GLN A 293 2.45 4.08 -15.99
CA GLN A 293 1.34 3.32 -15.41
C GLN A 293 1.40 1.84 -15.84
N LEU A 294 0.80 0.97 -15.03
CA LEU A 294 0.74 -0.47 -15.30
C LEU A 294 0.20 -0.80 -16.70
N GLN A 295 -0.80 -0.05 -17.16
CA GLN A 295 -1.42 -0.29 -18.46
C GLN A 295 -0.44 -0.01 -19.62
N GLN A 296 0.34 1.07 -19.53
CA GLN A 296 1.37 1.42 -20.51
C GLN A 296 2.49 0.35 -20.54
N MET A 297 2.87 -0.18 -19.36
CA MET A 297 3.82 -1.29 -19.26
C MET A 297 3.31 -2.54 -20.00
N LYS A 298 2.03 -2.90 -19.80
CA LYS A 298 1.41 -4.05 -20.47
C LYS A 298 1.32 -3.87 -21.99
N GLU A 299 1.04 -2.65 -22.46
CA GLU A 299 1.03 -2.30 -23.88
C GLU A 299 2.42 -2.45 -24.50
N ALA A 300 3.47 -2.03 -23.79
CA ALA A 300 4.85 -2.22 -24.23
C ALA A 300 5.24 -3.70 -24.26
N PHE A 301 4.84 -4.49 -23.27
CA PHE A 301 5.05 -5.94 -23.31
C PHE A 301 4.36 -6.58 -24.52
N ALA A 302 3.12 -6.20 -24.83
CA ALA A 302 2.40 -6.72 -25.99
C ALA A 302 3.01 -6.32 -27.35
N ALA A 303 3.82 -5.26 -27.38
CA ALA A 303 4.46 -4.72 -28.58
C ALA A 303 5.93 -5.13 -28.76
N ALA A 304 6.54 -5.72 -27.73
CA ALA A 304 7.93 -6.14 -27.70
C ALA A 304 8.13 -7.56 -28.25
N ASP A 305 9.35 -7.84 -28.69
CA ASP A 305 9.81 -9.17 -29.14
C ASP A 305 10.59 -9.90 -28.04
N ALA A 306 11.18 -9.16 -27.09
CA ALA A 306 11.91 -9.72 -25.94
C ALA A 306 11.86 -8.79 -24.71
N PHE A 307 11.98 -9.38 -23.52
CA PHE A 307 12.21 -8.65 -22.28
C PHE A 307 13.66 -8.87 -21.82
N VAL A 308 14.34 -7.81 -21.39
CA VAL A 308 15.72 -7.89 -20.94
C VAL A 308 15.90 -7.19 -19.60
N LEU A 309 16.52 -7.85 -18.63
CA LEU A 309 16.89 -7.25 -17.35
C LEU A 309 18.22 -7.84 -16.86
N ALA A 310 19.29 -7.05 -16.94
CA ALA A 310 20.66 -7.50 -16.68
C ALA A 310 21.10 -7.29 -15.23
N CYS A 311 20.31 -7.77 -14.26
CA CYS A 311 20.56 -7.54 -12.84
C CYS A 311 22.00 -7.89 -12.41
N ILE A 312 22.54 -7.14 -11.45
CA ILE A 312 23.83 -7.39 -10.83
C ILE A 312 23.70 -7.41 -9.31
N ILE A 313 24.74 -7.84 -8.62
CA ILE A 313 24.95 -7.56 -7.20
C ILE A 313 25.82 -6.29 -7.14
N ASP A 314 25.30 -5.22 -6.54
CA ASP A 314 26.04 -3.97 -6.43
C ASP A 314 27.19 -4.07 -5.40
N PRO A 315 28.10 -3.08 -5.34
CA PRO A 315 29.21 -3.10 -4.38
C PRO A 315 28.79 -3.14 -2.91
N ALA A 316 27.56 -2.74 -2.58
CA ALA A 316 27.01 -2.82 -1.22
C ALA A 316 26.41 -4.20 -0.92
N GLY A 317 26.36 -5.11 -1.91
CA GLY A 317 25.77 -6.44 -1.79
C GLY A 317 24.26 -6.48 -2.05
N ALA A 318 23.66 -5.39 -2.54
CA ALA A 318 22.25 -5.36 -2.90
C ALA A 318 22.03 -6.02 -4.27
N SER A 319 20.92 -6.72 -4.42
CA SER A 319 20.48 -7.27 -5.70
C SER A 319 18.96 -7.39 -5.74
N ASP A 320 18.41 -7.64 -6.91
CA ASP A 320 16.99 -7.99 -7.04
C ASP A 320 16.83 -9.52 -7.02
N MET A 321 16.45 -10.05 -5.86
CA MET A 321 16.47 -11.50 -5.63
C MET A 321 15.40 -12.27 -6.41
N LEU A 322 14.28 -11.64 -6.75
CA LEU A 322 13.22 -12.26 -7.54
C LEU A 322 12.42 -11.16 -8.27
N PRO A 323 12.96 -10.60 -9.37
CA PRO A 323 12.31 -9.50 -10.07
C PRO A 323 10.92 -9.92 -10.56
N THR A 324 9.86 -9.36 -9.97
CA THR A 324 8.48 -9.72 -10.38
C THR A 324 8.20 -9.41 -11.84
N VAL A 325 8.87 -8.38 -12.36
CA VAL A 325 8.76 -7.94 -13.75
C VAL A 325 9.23 -8.99 -14.77
N ILE A 326 10.10 -9.91 -14.37
CA ILE A 326 10.46 -11.08 -15.20
C ILE A 326 9.24 -11.99 -15.35
N THR A 327 8.54 -12.30 -14.25
CA THR A 327 7.30 -13.08 -14.30
C THR A 327 6.22 -12.36 -15.11
N GLU A 328 6.08 -11.04 -14.96
CA GLU A 328 5.13 -10.24 -15.75
C GLU A 328 5.43 -10.33 -17.26
N ALA A 329 6.70 -10.23 -17.66
CA ALA A 329 7.12 -10.40 -19.05
C ALA A 329 6.89 -11.83 -19.58
N MET A 330 7.16 -12.85 -18.75
CA MET A 330 6.88 -14.25 -19.08
C MET A 330 5.37 -14.49 -19.28
N LEU A 331 4.51 -13.91 -18.44
CA LEU A 331 3.05 -13.98 -18.60
C LEU A 331 2.60 -13.33 -19.93
N SER A 332 3.28 -12.27 -20.36
CA SER A 332 3.13 -11.67 -21.69
C SER A 332 3.81 -12.47 -22.83
N SER A 333 4.21 -13.72 -22.58
CA SER A 333 4.86 -14.60 -23.55
C SER A 333 6.11 -14.01 -24.22
N LEU A 334 6.86 -13.16 -23.52
CA LEU A 334 8.14 -12.67 -24.00
C LEU A 334 9.26 -13.64 -23.60
N PRO A 335 10.20 -13.97 -24.51
CA PRO A 335 11.46 -14.56 -24.10
C PRO A 335 12.22 -13.58 -23.20
N VAL A 336 12.81 -14.09 -22.13
CA VAL A 336 13.56 -13.26 -21.16
C VAL A 336 15.05 -13.45 -21.37
N VAL A 337 15.80 -12.34 -21.45
CA VAL A 337 17.26 -12.35 -21.28
C VAL A 337 17.61 -11.72 -19.96
N SER A 338 18.34 -12.43 -19.10
CA SER A 338 18.67 -11.94 -17.76
C SER A 338 19.95 -12.54 -17.19
N SER A 339 20.35 -12.07 -16.01
CA SER A 339 21.56 -12.54 -15.34
C SER A 339 21.30 -13.78 -14.49
N ARG A 340 22.28 -14.69 -14.42
CA ARG A 340 22.24 -15.91 -13.59
C ARG A 340 22.62 -15.60 -12.14
N ILE A 341 21.81 -14.79 -11.45
CA ILE A 341 21.99 -14.43 -10.05
C ILE A 341 20.69 -14.57 -9.25
N ALA A 342 20.84 -14.79 -7.94
CA ALA A 342 19.74 -14.93 -7.00
C ALA A 342 18.63 -15.89 -7.48
N GLY A 343 17.36 -15.49 -7.41
CA GLY A 343 16.20 -16.27 -7.84
C GLY A 343 15.86 -16.15 -9.34
N ILE A 344 16.63 -15.43 -10.15
CA ILE A 344 16.38 -15.32 -11.59
C ILE A 344 16.45 -16.70 -12.29
N PRO A 345 17.40 -17.60 -11.97
CA PRO A 345 17.42 -18.97 -12.50
C PRO A 345 16.23 -19.84 -12.05
N GLU A 346 15.54 -19.45 -10.98
CA GLU A 346 14.29 -20.09 -10.57
C GLU A 346 13.15 -19.64 -11.50
N GLN A 347 13.14 -18.38 -11.95
CA GLN A 347 12.15 -17.86 -12.91
C GLN A 347 12.41 -18.33 -14.34
N VAL A 348 13.64 -18.14 -14.84
CA VAL A 348 14.02 -18.36 -16.23
C VAL A 348 14.78 -19.66 -16.38
N ALA A 349 14.21 -20.62 -17.11
CA ALA A 349 14.92 -21.83 -17.51
C ALA A 349 15.76 -21.52 -18.76
N ASP A 350 17.08 -21.49 -18.59
CA ASP A 350 18.04 -21.16 -19.64
C ASP A 350 17.92 -22.06 -20.87
N GLY A 351 17.93 -21.46 -22.05
CA GLY A 351 17.71 -22.11 -23.34
C GLY A 351 16.25 -22.54 -23.61
N VAL A 352 15.37 -22.48 -22.61
CA VAL A 352 13.98 -22.99 -22.69
C VAL A 352 12.96 -21.87 -22.63
N THR A 353 13.02 -20.99 -21.64
CA THR A 353 12.10 -19.84 -21.49
C THR A 353 12.77 -18.50 -21.77
N GLY A 354 14.08 -18.53 -22.05
CA GLY A 354 14.93 -17.35 -22.13
C GLY A 354 16.41 -17.74 -22.17
N LEU A 355 17.28 -16.74 -22.07
CA LEU A 355 18.74 -16.91 -22.06
C LEU A 355 19.33 -16.25 -20.81
N LEU A 356 20.20 -16.98 -20.11
CA LEU A 356 20.86 -16.49 -18.91
C LEU A 356 22.36 -16.26 -19.12
N THR A 357 22.84 -15.07 -18.75
CA THR A 357 24.25 -14.70 -18.82
C THR A 357 24.87 -14.56 -17.44
N ALA A 358 26.19 -14.53 -17.33
CA ALA A 358 26.83 -14.06 -16.11
C ALA A 358 26.50 -12.57 -15.88
N GLN A 359 26.40 -12.15 -14.62
CA GLN A 359 26.21 -10.73 -14.30
C GLN A 359 27.41 -9.91 -14.82
N GLY A 360 27.15 -8.75 -15.41
CA GLY A 360 28.18 -7.87 -15.96
C GLY A 360 28.88 -8.37 -17.23
N ASP A 361 28.53 -9.56 -17.76
CA ASP A 361 29.07 -10.06 -19.02
C ASP A 361 28.31 -9.46 -20.22
N GLU A 362 28.73 -8.27 -20.62
CA GLU A 362 28.13 -7.50 -21.71
C GLU A 362 28.24 -8.22 -23.07
N ALA A 363 29.30 -9.00 -23.27
CA ALA A 363 29.51 -9.75 -24.52
C ALA A 363 28.54 -10.93 -24.63
N ALA A 364 28.36 -11.69 -23.54
CA ALA A 364 27.34 -12.74 -23.49
C ALA A 364 25.92 -12.15 -23.63
N LEU A 365 25.66 -10.99 -23.01
CA LEU A 365 24.38 -10.30 -23.13
C LEU A 365 24.11 -9.89 -24.58
N ALA A 366 25.10 -9.28 -25.26
CA ALA A 366 24.98 -8.93 -26.68
C ALA A 366 24.72 -10.16 -27.56
N ASN A 367 25.43 -11.26 -27.31
CA ASN A 367 25.23 -12.52 -28.05
C ASN A 367 23.83 -13.11 -27.86
N ALA A 368 23.25 -12.98 -26.65
CA ALA A 368 21.87 -13.37 -26.41
C ALA A 368 20.88 -12.52 -27.23
N LEU A 369 21.09 -11.20 -27.32
CA LEU A 369 20.28 -10.32 -28.17
C LEU A 369 20.39 -10.69 -29.65
N ILE A 370 21.61 -10.95 -30.13
CA ILE A 370 21.87 -11.38 -31.52
C ILE A 370 21.18 -12.71 -31.81
N THR A 371 21.20 -13.64 -30.86
CA THR A 371 20.54 -14.96 -31.00
C THR A 371 19.03 -14.79 -31.18
N LEU A 372 18.38 -14.00 -30.32
CA LEU A 372 16.93 -13.76 -30.43
C LEU A 372 16.56 -13.01 -31.73
N ALA A 373 17.39 -12.07 -32.18
CA ALA A 373 17.15 -11.35 -33.43
C ALA A 373 17.27 -12.26 -34.67
N ARG A 374 18.19 -13.23 -34.64
CA ARG A 374 18.46 -14.13 -35.78
C ARG A 374 17.51 -15.33 -35.86
N ASP A 375 16.91 -15.75 -34.75
CA ASP A 375 15.91 -16.82 -34.71
C ASP A 375 14.62 -16.39 -33.99
N PRO A 376 13.74 -15.62 -34.67
CA PRO A 376 12.47 -15.17 -34.11
C PRO A 376 11.53 -16.32 -33.71
N GLU A 377 11.66 -17.49 -34.34
CA GLU A 377 10.82 -18.65 -34.05
C GLU A 377 11.27 -19.35 -32.76
N GLN A 378 12.58 -19.44 -32.51
CA GLN A 378 13.10 -19.84 -31.21
C GLN A 378 12.69 -18.84 -30.11
N ALA A 379 12.79 -17.54 -30.37
CA ALA A 379 12.33 -16.50 -29.44
C ALA A 379 10.84 -16.67 -29.07
N ARG A 380 9.99 -16.94 -30.06
CA ARG A 380 8.56 -17.24 -29.86
C ARG A 380 8.32 -18.49 -29.03
N ARG A 381 9.06 -19.58 -29.30
CA ARG A 381 8.99 -20.83 -28.54
C ARG A 381 9.41 -20.63 -27.09
N MET A 382 10.46 -19.85 -26.85
CA MET A 382 10.92 -19.48 -25.51
C MET A 382 9.87 -18.67 -24.76
N GLY A 383 9.30 -17.64 -25.38
CA GLY A 383 8.24 -16.84 -24.78
C GLY A 383 6.99 -17.66 -24.41
N ALA A 384 6.54 -18.55 -25.30
CA ALA A 384 5.42 -19.44 -25.03
C ALA A 384 5.73 -20.44 -23.88
N ALA A 385 6.97 -20.94 -23.81
CA ALA A 385 7.41 -21.78 -22.68
C ALA A 385 7.49 -20.98 -21.37
N GLY A 386 7.95 -19.73 -21.44
CA GLY A 386 7.98 -18.80 -20.32
C GLY A 386 6.60 -18.57 -19.74
N ARG A 387 5.59 -18.32 -20.58
CA ARG A 387 4.21 -18.17 -20.13
C ARG A 387 3.69 -19.41 -19.39
N ARG A 388 3.85 -20.61 -19.97
CA ARG A 388 3.44 -21.87 -19.32
C ARG A 388 4.13 -22.06 -17.97
N ARG A 389 5.42 -21.72 -17.87
CA ARG A 389 6.17 -21.76 -16.61
C ARG A 389 5.62 -20.76 -15.59
N ALA A 390 5.36 -19.52 -16.00
CA ALA A 390 4.80 -18.50 -15.13
C ALA A 390 3.42 -18.87 -14.59
N GLU A 391 2.53 -19.37 -15.44
CA GLU A 391 1.20 -19.82 -15.04
C GLU A 391 1.25 -21.03 -14.09
N SER A 392 2.21 -21.95 -14.27
CA SER A 392 2.31 -23.17 -13.46
C SER A 392 3.10 -23.04 -12.16
N GLN A 393 3.93 -21.99 -11.99
CA GLN A 393 4.81 -21.85 -10.82
C GLN A 393 4.66 -20.52 -10.07
N PHE A 394 4.36 -19.43 -10.78
CA PHE A 394 4.37 -18.07 -10.24
C PHE A 394 3.00 -17.40 -10.23
N ALA A 395 1.96 -18.07 -10.75
CA ALA A 395 0.60 -17.56 -10.66
C ALA A 395 0.15 -17.45 -9.20
N ALA A 396 -0.66 -16.44 -8.90
CA ALA A 396 -1.27 -16.27 -7.59
C ALA A 396 -2.06 -17.53 -7.18
N SER A 397 -2.75 -18.19 -8.11
CA SER A 397 -3.48 -19.45 -7.88
C SER A 397 -2.59 -20.62 -7.44
N VAL A 398 -1.28 -20.58 -7.71
CA VAL A 398 -0.30 -21.62 -7.34
C VAL A 398 0.39 -21.30 -6.02
N THR A 399 0.68 -20.02 -5.79
CA THR A 399 1.44 -19.54 -4.62
C THR A 399 0.54 -19.29 -3.41
N LEU A 400 -0.69 -18.83 -3.63
CA LEU A 400 -1.64 -18.50 -2.56
C LEU A 400 -1.93 -19.70 -1.63
N PRO A 401 -2.18 -20.94 -2.10
CA PRO A 401 -2.41 -22.06 -1.19
C PRO A 401 -1.22 -22.37 -0.27
N GLN A 402 0.02 -22.07 -0.71
CA GLN A 402 1.24 -22.23 0.10
C GLN A 402 1.29 -21.16 1.20
N LEU A 403 0.93 -19.93 0.85
CA LEU A 403 0.82 -18.82 1.80
C LEU A 403 -0.29 -19.05 2.83
N GLU A 404 -1.48 -19.46 2.38
CA GLU A 404 -2.58 -19.83 3.28
C GLU A 404 -2.17 -20.95 4.23
N ALA A 405 -1.45 -21.97 3.73
CA ALA A 405 -0.94 -23.05 4.56
C ALA A 405 0.05 -22.57 5.63
N ALA A 406 0.91 -21.60 5.32
CA ALA A 406 1.82 -21.01 6.30
C ALA A 406 1.07 -20.24 7.40
N PHE A 407 -0.07 -19.62 7.07
CA PHE A 407 -0.92 -18.95 8.05
C PHE A 407 -1.82 -19.89 8.86
N ARG A 408 -1.98 -21.17 8.47
CA ARG A 408 -2.80 -22.15 9.22
C ARG A 408 -2.24 -22.31 10.63
N GLY A 409 -3.04 -21.90 11.62
CA GLY A 409 -2.66 -21.95 13.05
C GLY A 409 -2.18 -20.62 13.62
N GLN A 410 -2.03 -19.59 12.80
CA GLN A 410 -1.69 -18.23 13.23
C GLN A 410 -2.84 -17.24 13.05
N SER A 411 -3.76 -17.47 12.12
CA SER A 411 -4.92 -16.60 11.93
C SER A 411 -6.09 -16.98 12.84
N ALA A 412 -6.62 -16.00 13.59
CA ALA A 412 -7.92 -16.15 14.22
C ALA A 412 -9.03 -16.31 13.18
N THR A 413 -10.04 -17.09 13.56
CA THR A 413 -11.34 -17.09 12.90
C THR A 413 -12.17 -15.90 13.40
N ALA A 414 -12.67 -15.07 12.49
CA ALA A 414 -13.40 -13.85 12.86
C ALA A 414 -14.63 -14.12 13.74
N ARG A 415 -14.86 -13.23 14.72
CA ARG A 415 -16.16 -13.00 15.36
C ARG A 415 -16.79 -11.77 14.68
N THR A 416 -18.09 -11.87 14.39
CA THR A 416 -18.91 -10.90 13.64
C THR A 416 -18.74 -9.44 14.10
N ALA A 417 -18.78 -8.52 13.12
CA ALA A 417 -18.62 -7.07 13.27
C ALA A 417 -19.55 -6.44 14.34
N PRO A 418 -19.14 -5.34 15.00
CA PRO A 418 -20.07 -4.50 15.73
C PRO A 418 -21.09 -3.85 14.76
N PRO A 419 -22.30 -3.49 15.23
CA PRO A 419 -23.37 -3.05 14.35
C PRO A 419 -23.03 -1.74 13.65
N ALA A 420 -23.27 -1.71 12.33
CA ALA A 420 -23.49 -0.48 11.59
C ALA A 420 -24.67 0.28 12.23
N GLY A 421 -24.46 1.57 12.43
CA GLY A 421 -25.49 2.45 12.97
C GLY A 421 -25.04 3.90 13.01
N MET A 422 -23.80 4.17 13.44
CA MET A 422 -23.34 5.56 13.61
C MET A 422 -21.82 5.70 13.57
N ALA A 423 -21.32 6.64 12.76
CA ALA A 423 -19.94 7.11 12.76
C ALA A 423 -19.86 8.55 13.28
N ALA A 424 -18.71 8.91 13.84
CA ALA A 424 -18.42 10.28 14.26
C ALA A 424 -17.08 10.73 13.68
N TYR A 425 -17.00 11.95 13.17
CA TYR A 425 -15.79 12.55 12.60
C TYR A 425 -15.45 13.85 13.32
N TYR A 426 -14.18 14.03 13.70
CA TYR A 426 -13.70 15.26 14.33
C TYR A 426 -12.36 15.70 13.74
N ALA A 427 -12.28 16.97 13.34
CA ALA A 427 -11.04 17.64 12.97
C ALA A 427 -10.49 18.41 14.18
N LEU A 428 -9.52 17.85 14.88
CA LEU A 428 -9.03 18.40 16.15
C LEU A 428 -8.27 19.73 15.98
N ALA A 429 -7.78 20.02 14.77
CA ALA A 429 -7.20 21.32 14.43
C ALA A 429 -8.25 22.45 14.44
N ASP A 430 -9.52 22.13 14.21
CA ASP A 430 -10.62 23.08 14.36
C ASP A 430 -11.03 23.17 15.84
N PRO A 431 -10.95 24.36 16.48
CA PRO A 431 -11.27 24.51 17.90
C PRO A 431 -12.69 24.04 18.26
N ALA A 432 -13.68 24.33 17.43
CA ALA A 432 -15.07 23.94 17.71
C ALA A 432 -15.25 22.42 17.67
N SER A 433 -14.70 21.76 16.64
CA SER A 433 -14.71 20.30 16.53
C SER A 433 -13.92 19.63 17.66
N ARG A 434 -12.77 20.18 18.06
CA ARG A 434 -11.95 19.67 19.15
C ARG A 434 -12.67 19.76 20.50
N ASP A 435 -13.23 20.91 20.82
CA ASP A 435 -13.89 21.14 22.09
C ASP A 435 -15.18 20.31 22.18
N ALA A 436 -15.86 20.09 21.05
CA ALA A 436 -16.91 19.08 20.94
C ALA A 436 -16.36 17.68 21.26
N PHE A 437 -15.33 17.20 20.57
CA PHE A 437 -14.76 15.88 20.83
C PHE A 437 -14.44 15.64 22.32
N LEU A 438 -13.77 16.59 22.98
CA LEU A 438 -13.41 16.47 24.40
C LEU A 438 -14.63 16.36 25.34
N ARG A 439 -15.77 16.96 24.99
CA ARG A 439 -17.03 16.81 25.74
C ARG A 439 -17.73 15.47 25.45
N GLU A 440 -17.59 14.96 24.22
CA GLU A 440 -18.36 13.82 23.71
C GLU A 440 -17.62 12.48 23.86
N GLU A 441 -16.29 12.46 23.99
CA GLU A 441 -15.44 11.27 24.00
C GLU A 441 -15.91 10.18 24.97
N SER A 442 -16.24 10.57 26.21
CA SER A 442 -16.71 9.63 27.24
C SER A 442 -18.04 8.97 26.87
N ALA A 443 -18.90 9.67 26.12
CA ALA A 443 -20.17 9.11 25.65
C ALA A 443 -19.98 8.19 24.45
N LEU A 444 -19.21 8.61 23.44
CA LEU A 444 -18.84 7.77 22.29
C LEU A 444 -18.29 6.42 22.78
N ARG A 445 -17.40 6.48 23.78
CA ARG A 445 -16.83 5.31 24.45
C ARG A 445 -17.89 4.38 25.05
N ARG A 446 -18.82 4.92 25.85
CA ARG A 446 -19.89 4.13 26.50
C ARG A 446 -20.81 3.44 25.49
N HIS A 447 -20.99 4.05 24.32
CA HIS A 447 -21.84 3.51 23.25
C HIS A 447 -21.07 2.68 22.21
N GLY A 448 -19.78 2.45 22.40
CA GLY A 448 -18.97 1.65 21.47
C GLY A 448 -18.73 2.32 20.11
N VAL A 449 -18.94 3.63 19.99
CA VAL A 449 -18.70 4.38 18.75
C VAL A 449 -17.21 4.70 18.65
N ARG A 450 -16.56 4.26 17.58
CA ARG A 450 -15.18 4.60 17.26
C ARG A 450 -15.14 5.88 16.41
N PRO A 451 -14.61 7.00 16.92
CA PRO A 451 -14.54 8.23 16.16
C PRO A 451 -13.40 8.18 15.13
N TRP A 452 -13.61 8.88 14.02
CA TRP A 452 -12.60 9.20 13.02
C TRP A 452 -11.99 10.56 13.37
N LEU A 453 -10.69 10.58 13.67
CA LEU A 453 -9.99 11.76 14.15
C LEU A 453 -8.92 12.21 13.16
N GLU A 454 -8.91 13.51 12.89
CA GLU A 454 -7.80 14.19 12.23
C GLU A 454 -7.13 15.12 13.23
N ALA A 455 -5.84 14.92 13.52
CA ALA A 455 -5.16 15.79 14.48
C ALA A 455 -4.74 17.14 13.88
N GLY A 456 -4.17 17.15 12.67
CA GLY A 456 -3.50 18.34 12.12
C GLY A 456 -2.42 18.90 13.04
N ASP A 457 -2.18 20.22 13.00
CA ASP A 457 -1.24 20.92 13.87
C ASP A 457 -1.92 21.39 15.17
N VAL A 458 -2.18 20.45 16.08
CA VAL A 458 -2.80 20.73 17.38
C VAL A 458 -1.74 20.78 18.47
N ALA A 459 -1.79 21.85 19.28
CA ALA A 459 -0.92 22.00 20.43
C ALA A 459 -1.02 20.78 21.38
N GLY A 460 0.13 20.24 21.80
CA GLY A 460 0.20 19.00 22.57
C GLY A 460 -0.60 18.98 23.88
N LYS A 461 -0.90 20.13 24.48
CA LYS A 461 -1.76 20.23 25.67
C LYS A 461 -3.17 19.68 25.43
N TYR A 462 -3.72 19.88 24.23
CA TYR A 462 -5.05 19.37 23.89
C TYR A 462 -5.01 17.87 23.57
N LEU A 463 -3.95 17.40 22.93
CA LEU A 463 -3.76 15.97 22.68
C LEU A 463 -3.62 15.19 24.00
N ARG A 464 -3.00 15.78 25.03
CA ARG A 464 -2.94 15.23 26.38
C ARG A 464 -4.29 15.11 27.08
N ALA A 465 -5.32 15.84 26.64
CA ALA A 465 -6.66 15.75 27.21
C ALA A 465 -7.50 14.59 26.63
N ILE A 466 -7.14 14.07 25.43
CA ILE A 466 -7.84 12.96 24.76
C ILE A 466 -7.70 11.70 25.59
N GLN A 467 -8.70 11.20 26.30
CA GLN A 467 -8.51 10.09 27.22
C GLN A 467 -8.12 8.77 26.53
N TRP A 468 -8.63 8.50 25.32
CA TRP A 468 -8.46 7.19 24.67
C TRP A 468 -8.10 7.25 23.17
N PRO A 469 -6.87 7.65 22.82
CA PRO A 469 -6.46 7.75 21.43
C PRO A 469 -6.42 6.38 20.69
N GLY A 470 -6.26 5.25 21.40
CA GLY A 470 -6.24 3.91 20.82
C GLY A 470 -7.59 3.36 20.35
N ARG A 471 -8.70 4.06 20.62
CA ARG A 471 -10.05 3.68 20.13
C ARG A 471 -10.58 4.50 18.98
N ALA A 472 -9.80 5.46 18.49
CA ALA A 472 -10.13 6.25 17.32
C ALA A 472 -9.51 5.64 16.06
N PHE A 473 -10.20 5.80 14.93
CA PHE A 473 -9.57 5.67 13.62
C PHE A 473 -8.92 7.00 13.26
N TRP A 474 -7.67 6.98 12.80
CA TRP A 474 -6.93 8.20 12.49
C TRP A 474 -6.85 8.42 10.99
N LEU A 475 -7.15 9.65 10.56
CA LEU A 475 -6.90 10.08 9.19
C LEU A 475 -5.39 10.29 8.99
N PRO A 476 -4.85 9.95 7.80
CA PRO A 476 -3.49 10.35 7.44
C PRO A 476 -3.43 11.87 7.24
N ASP A 477 -2.24 12.45 7.40
CA ASP A 477 -1.98 13.85 7.07
C ASP A 477 -1.36 14.01 5.67
N GLY A 478 -1.27 15.27 5.21
CA GLY A 478 -0.51 15.67 4.02
C GLY A 478 -0.78 14.82 2.77
N ASN A 479 0.26 14.13 2.32
CA ASN A 479 0.26 13.35 1.08
C ASN A 479 -0.73 12.19 1.09
N GLY A 480 -1.13 11.67 2.26
CA GLY A 480 -2.14 10.59 2.33
C GLY A 480 -3.53 11.06 1.88
N LEU A 481 -3.96 12.26 2.29
CA LEU A 481 -5.23 12.83 1.85
C LEU A 481 -5.17 13.28 0.38
N GLN A 482 -4.02 13.84 -0.04
CA GLN A 482 -3.82 14.30 -1.42
C GLN A 482 -3.73 13.14 -2.42
N MET A 483 -3.14 12.02 -2.02
CA MET A 483 -3.06 10.82 -2.85
C MET A 483 -4.44 10.37 -3.30
N GLU A 484 -5.39 10.22 -2.37
CA GLU A 484 -6.76 9.86 -2.73
C GLU A 484 -7.36 10.91 -3.66
N LEU A 485 -7.23 12.21 -3.35
CA LEU A 485 -7.75 13.27 -4.23
C LEU A 485 -7.23 13.20 -5.67
N ALA A 486 -5.95 12.87 -5.85
CA ALA A 486 -5.33 12.78 -7.17
C ALA A 486 -5.73 11.53 -7.98
N HIS A 487 -6.24 10.48 -7.33
CA HIS A 487 -6.35 9.13 -7.93
C HIS A 487 -7.75 8.72 -8.35
N TRP A 488 -8.77 9.53 -8.06
CA TRP A 488 -10.15 9.18 -8.41
C TRP A 488 -10.73 10.05 -9.54
N PRO A 489 -10.41 9.73 -10.81
CA PRO A 489 -11.01 10.43 -11.95
C PRO A 489 -12.53 10.28 -11.98
N HIS A 490 -13.09 9.19 -11.44
CA HIS A 490 -14.54 9.01 -11.31
C HIS A 490 -15.18 10.04 -10.36
N PHE A 491 -14.49 10.42 -9.29
CA PHE A 491 -14.98 11.45 -8.36
C PHE A 491 -14.70 12.87 -8.84
N ALA A 492 -13.83 13.09 -9.84
CA ALA A 492 -13.51 14.44 -10.32
C ALA A 492 -14.76 15.18 -10.83
N GLY A 493 -15.64 14.48 -11.55
CA GLY A 493 -16.94 15.02 -11.99
C GLY A 493 -17.85 15.37 -10.80
N THR A 494 -17.97 14.45 -9.84
CA THR A 494 -18.77 14.64 -8.62
C THR A 494 -18.26 15.79 -7.76
N LEU A 495 -16.94 15.87 -7.53
CA LEU A 495 -16.30 16.96 -6.80
C LEU A 495 -16.45 18.30 -7.52
N GLY A 496 -16.33 18.33 -8.85
CA GLY A 496 -16.58 19.53 -9.65
C GLY A 496 -18.03 20.03 -9.52
N SER A 497 -18.99 19.11 -9.54
CA SER A 497 -20.42 19.42 -9.31
C SER A 497 -20.67 19.88 -7.87
N LEU A 498 -20.07 19.23 -6.87
CA LEU A 498 -20.15 19.64 -5.47
C LEU A 498 -19.53 21.01 -5.23
N ARG A 499 -18.41 21.34 -5.90
CA ARG A 499 -17.80 22.67 -5.81
C ARG A 499 -18.77 23.75 -6.25
N ARG A 500 -19.45 23.55 -7.39
CA ARG A 500 -20.44 24.51 -7.92
C ARG A 500 -21.71 24.59 -7.07
N ALA A 501 -22.17 23.45 -6.55
CA ALA A 501 -23.44 23.36 -5.82
C ALA A 501 -23.33 23.72 -4.32
N SER A 502 -22.16 23.54 -3.70
CA SER A 502 -22.00 23.67 -2.25
C SER A 502 -21.96 25.11 -1.75
N GLY A 503 -21.60 26.08 -2.59
CA GLY A 503 -21.41 27.46 -2.17
C GLY A 503 -20.20 27.67 -1.23
N LEU A 504 -19.37 26.65 -1.02
CA LEU A 504 -18.17 26.80 -0.19
C LEU A 504 -17.18 27.75 -0.86
N SER A 505 -16.49 28.56 -0.05
CA SER A 505 -15.32 29.28 -0.53
C SER A 505 -14.29 28.29 -1.07
N GLU A 506 -13.41 28.75 -1.97
CA GLU A 506 -12.35 27.91 -2.52
C GLU A 506 -11.48 27.27 -1.43
N GLU A 507 -11.15 28.05 -0.40
CA GLU A 507 -10.42 27.57 0.78
C GLU A 507 -11.18 26.47 1.54
N ALA A 508 -12.48 26.69 1.81
CA ALA A 508 -13.29 25.73 2.56
C ALA A 508 -13.50 24.42 1.77
N PHE A 509 -13.68 24.51 0.45
CA PHE A 509 -13.78 23.34 -0.42
C PHE A 509 -12.45 22.58 -0.50
N ALA A 510 -11.34 23.29 -0.72
CA ALA A 510 -9.99 22.69 -0.77
C ALA A 510 -9.63 21.99 0.55
N TRP A 511 -10.15 22.50 1.68
CA TRP A 511 -10.02 21.84 2.97
C TRP A 511 -10.94 20.62 3.11
N ALA A 512 -12.24 20.73 2.78
CA ALA A 512 -13.19 19.65 3.02
C ALA A 512 -13.05 18.46 2.05
N ALA A 513 -12.73 18.72 0.78
CA ALA A 513 -12.76 17.72 -0.29
C ALA A 513 -11.82 16.52 -0.05
N PRO A 514 -10.52 16.70 0.29
CA PRO A 514 -9.62 15.56 0.52
C PRO A 514 -10.08 14.67 1.68
N ARG A 515 -10.64 15.26 2.75
CA ARG A 515 -11.13 14.56 3.94
C ARG A 515 -12.39 13.78 3.64
N ALA A 516 -13.35 14.42 2.97
CA ALA A 516 -14.60 13.80 2.56
C ALA A 516 -14.35 12.64 1.61
N LEU A 517 -13.45 12.82 0.64
CA LEU A 517 -13.07 11.77 -0.30
C LEU A 517 -12.40 10.61 0.42
N TRP A 518 -11.40 10.86 1.26
CA TRP A 518 -10.74 9.80 2.01
C TRP A 518 -11.74 9.02 2.87
N LEU A 519 -12.62 9.69 3.60
CA LEU A 519 -13.64 9.02 4.41
C LEU A 519 -14.61 8.20 3.54
N ALA A 520 -15.02 8.73 2.39
CA ALA A 520 -15.88 8.04 1.44
C ALA A 520 -15.21 6.79 0.82
N THR A 521 -13.87 6.75 0.72
CA THR A 521 -13.16 5.53 0.29
C THR A 521 -12.95 4.53 1.44
N GLN A 522 -12.84 4.99 2.69
CA GLN A 522 -12.64 4.11 3.84
C GLN A 522 -13.94 3.47 4.35
N TRP A 523 -15.08 4.16 4.33
CA TRP A 523 -16.32 3.59 4.90
C TRP A 523 -16.85 2.34 4.18
N PRO A 524 -16.81 2.24 2.84
CA PRO A 524 -17.12 0.98 2.17
C PRO A 524 -16.25 -0.19 2.66
N ARG A 525 -15.01 0.09 3.07
CA ARG A 525 -14.02 -0.87 3.58
C ARG A 525 -14.24 -1.26 5.05
N HIS A 526 -14.66 -0.30 5.88
CA HIS A 526 -14.90 -0.49 7.33
C HIS A 526 -16.35 -0.82 7.69
N GLY A 527 -17.24 -0.86 6.70
CA GLY A 527 -18.69 -0.89 6.91
C GLY A 527 -19.28 0.53 6.87
N ARG A 528 -20.26 0.70 6.00
CA ARG A 528 -20.91 1.99 5.76
C ARG A 528 -21.78 2.39 6.96
N PRO A 529 -21.66 3.63 7.49
CA PRO A 529 -22.52 4.10 8.56
C PRO A 529 -23.88 4.58 8.04
N ASP A 530 -24.94 4.37 8.83
CA ASP A 530 -26.26 4.96 8.57
C ASP A 530 -26.30 6.46 8.91
N TRP A 531 -25.49 6.88 9.88
CA TRP A 531 -25.43 8.26 10.39
C TRP A 531 -23.99 8.73 10.55
N LEU A 532 -23.75 10.00 10.20
CA LEU A 532 -22.46 10.66 10.40
C LEU A 532 -22.62 11.90 11.28
N HIS A 533 -22.04 11.85 12.47
CA HIS A 533 -21.89 13.00 13.35
C HIS A 533 -20.58 13.73 13.02
N ALA A 534 -20.66 15.02 12.66
CA ALA A 534 -19.49 15.84 12.37
C ALA A 534 -19.73 17.28 12.85
N PRO A 535 -19.31 17.65 14.07
CA PRO A 535 -19.62 18.95 14.63
C PRO A 535 -18.83 20.09 13.96
N GLY A 536 -19.39 21.30 14.05
CA GLY A 536 -18.79 22.52 13.50
C GLY A 536 -19.03 22.69 12.00
N THR A 537 -18.87 23.92 11.51
CA THR A 537 -19.16 24.28 10.10
C THR A 537 -18.30 23.50 9.11
N ARG A 538 -17.02 23.34 9.43
CA ARG A 538 -16.07 22.58 8.61
C ARG A 538 -16.37 21.07 8.62
N GLY A 539 -16.73 20.51 9.77
CA GLY A 539 -17.16 19.12 9.89
C GLY A 539 -18.45 18.82 9.11
N ALA A 540 -19.43 19.72 9.18
CA ALA A 540 -20.68 19.61 8.43
C ALA A 540 -20.45 19.61 6.91
N ALA A 541 -19.52 20.43 6.42
CA ALA A 541 -19.13 20.43 5.00
C ALA A 541 -18.56 19.07 4.57
N VAL A 542 -17.67 18.48 5.38
CA VAL A 542 -17.13 17.13 5.14
C VAL A 542 -18.26 16.11 5.10
N ALA A 543 -19.17 16.11 6.07
CA ALA A 543 -20.28 15.16 6.12
C ALA A 543 -21.24 15.26 4.91
N ALA A 544 -21.54 16.48 4.47
CA ALA A 544 -22.35 16.70 3.27
C ALA A 544 -21.68 16.17 2.00
N MET A 545 -20.37 16.42 1.84
CA MET A 545 -19.61 15.94 0.69
C MET A 545 -19.50 14.41 0.67
N VAL A 546 -19.27 13.79 1.83
CA VAL A 546 -19.31 12.34 1.99
C VAL A 546 -20.62 11.76 1.50
N ALA A 547 -21.74 12.32 1.94
CA ALA A 547 -23.06 11.82 1.57
C ALA A 547 -23.27 11.80 0.07
N ALA A 548 -22.83 12.86 -0.61
CA ALA A 548 -22.90 12.97 -2.05
C ALA A 548 -21.95 12.01 -2.77
N LEU A 549 -20.71 11.85 -2.28
CA LEU A 549 -19.74 10.92 -2.84
C LEU A 549 -20.17 9.46 -2.70
N LEU A 550 -20.92 9.11 -1.66
CA LEU A 550 -21.48 7.78 -1.46
C LEU A 550 -22.87 7.59 -2.11
N GLU A 551 -23.29 8.52 -2.99
CA GLU A 551 -24.58 8.52 -3.70
C GLU A 551 -25.78 8.30 -2.77
N GLN A 552 -25.91 9.11 -1.71
CA GLN A 552 -27.07 9.08 -0.82
C GLN A 552 -27.90 10.34 -0.91
N PRO A 553 -29.22 10.28 -0.60
CA PRO A 553 -29.89 11.45 -0.07
C PRO A 553 -29.07 11.95 1.13
N ALA A 554 -28.76 13.26 1.15
CA ALA A 554 -27.83 13.86 2.11
C ALA A 554 -27.88 13.17 3.48
N LEU A 555 -26.76 12.59 3.92
CA LEU A 555 -26.64 11.98 5.25
C LEU A 555 -27.15 13.02 6.23
N PRO A 556 -28.24 12.73 6.95
CA PRO A 556 -28.83 13.74 7.80
C PRO A 556 -27.81 14.09 8.88
N ALA A 557 -27.38 15.36 8.90
CA ALA A 557 -26.57 15.87 9.99
C ALA A 557 -27.32 15.61 11.30
N ALA A 558 -26.60 15.15 12.34
CA ALA A 558 -27.17 15.01 13.67
C ALA A 558 -27.89 16.33 14.06
N PRO A 559 -29.06 16.27 14.72
CA PRO A 559 -29.84 17.46 15.04
C PRO A 559 -28.98 18.45 15.84
N ALA A 560 -29.10 19.74 15.54
CA ALA A 560 -28.41 20.79 16.30
C ALA A 560 -28.78 20.63 17.80
N PRO A 561 -27.79 20.52 18.70
CA PRO A 561 -28.08 20.43 20.12
C PRO A 561 -28.76 21.71 20.60
N ALA A 562 -29.71 21.59 21.53
CA ALA A 562 -30.02 22.70 22.41
C ALA A 562 -28.73 23.01 23.20
N PRO A 563 -28.41 24.29 23.48
CA PRO A 563 -27.08 24.72 23.93
C PRO A 563 -26.50 23.94 25.13
N ASP A 564 -27.33 23.26 25.93
CA ASP A 564 -26.91 22.62 27.19
C ASP A 564 -27.20 21.10 27.29
N ALA A 565 -27.65 20.43 26.22
CA ALA A 565 -27.96 18.98 26.28
C ALA A 565 -27.18 18.16 25.22
N PRO A 566 -26.41 17.13 25.62
CA PRO A 566 -25.69 16.30 24.66
C PRO A 566 -26.66 15.48 23.79
N TRP A 567 -26.36 15.34 22.49
CA TRP A 567 -27.27 14.74 21.51
C TRP A 567 -27.65 13.27 21.80
N TRP A 568 -26.80 12.53 22.54
CA TRP A 568 -27.03 11.15 22.96
C TRP A 568 -27.87 10.99 24.25
N SER A 569 -28.30 12.08 24.88
CA SER A 569 -29.12 12.05 26.13
C SER A 569 -30.62 11.87 25.90
N ARG A 570 -31.07 11.69 24.64
CA ARG A 570 -32.49 11.55 24.29
C ARG A 570 -32.86 10.08 24.03
N PRO A 571 -33.99 9.58 24.57
CA PRO A 571 -34.49 8.24 24.22
C PRO A 571 -34.80 8.20 22.72
N LEU A 572 -34.22 7.22 22.00
CA LEU A 572 -34.44 7.03 20.56
C LEU A 572 -35.93 6.79 20.27
N PRO A 573 -36.64 7.66 19.53
CA PRO A 573 -38.06 7.45 19.24
C PRO A 573 -38.28 7.09 17.76
N ARG A 574 -39.06 6.04 17.48
CA ARG A 574 -39.81 5.91 16.21
C ARG A 574 -41.26 6.42 16.42
N PRO A 575 -41.97 6.92 15.38
CA PRO A 575 -41.57 7.09 13.98
C PRO A 575 -41.27 8.56 13.61
N TRP A 576 -39.98 8.81 13.40
CA TRP A 576 -39.31 9.69 12.44
C TRP A 576 -40.20 10.33 11.37
N ARG A 577 -40.51 11.62 11.57
CA ARG A 577 -40.96 12.53 10.51
C ARG A 577 -39.91 13.63 10.28
N SER A 578 -39.56 13.79 9.02
CA SER A 578 -38.56 14.69 8.45
C SER A 578 -38.84 16.18 8.64
N ARG A 579 -37.79 16.97 8.88
CA ARG A 579 -37.59 18.30 8.25
C ARG A 579 -36.10 18.56 8.02
N VAL A 580 -35.52 17.96 6.98
CA VAL A 580 -34.45 18.63 6.24
C VAL A 580 -35.17 19.58 5.29
N ARG A 581 -35.30 20.85 5.67
CA ARG A 581 -35.47 21.92 4.70
C ARG A 581 -34.19 22.74 4.77
N ALA A 582 -33.37 22.63 3.72
CA ALA A 582 -32.65 23.67 2.98
C ALA A 582 -32.32 25.05 3.61
N ALA A 583 -32.49 25.32 4.91
CA ALA A 583 -32.46 26.67 5.47
C ALA A 583 -31.05 27.18 5.82
N ALA A 584 -30.02 26.33 5.79
CA ALA A 584 -28.62 26.77 5.93
C ALA A 584 -27.96 27.07 4.58
N VAL A 585 -28.39 26.38 3.51
CA VAL A 585 -27.97 26.65 2.14
C VAL A 585 -28.80 27.80 1.54
N ASP A 586 -30.12 27.84 1.79
CA ASP A 586 -30.98 28.92 1.28
C ASP A 586 -30.73 30.28 1.93
N ARG A 587 -30.35 30.35 3.22
CA ARG A 587 -30.02 31.65 3.86
C ARG A 587 -28.69 32.23 3.37
N TRP A 588 -27.77 31.37 2.95
CA TRP A 588 -26.53 31.78 2.31
C TRP A 588 -26.76 32.18 0.84
N PHE A 589 -27.64 31.48 0.11
CA PHE A 589 -28.07 31.85 -1.24
C PHE A 589 -28.95 33.12 -1.29
N HIS A 590 -29.81 33.37 -0.30
CA HIS A 590 -30.71 34.55 -0.27
C HIS A 590 -30.07 35.82 0.30
N SER A 591 -28.88 35.74 0.92
CA SER A 591 -28.15 36.95 1.36
C SER A 591 -27.34 37.62 0.25
N GLN A 592 -27.29 37.03 -0.96
CA GLN A 592 -26.55 37.57 -2.11
C GLN A 592 -27.46 38.10 -3.24
N SER A 593 -28.78 37.90 -3.17
CA SER A 593 -29.74 38.42 -4.17
C SER A 593 -30.29 39.82 -3.87
N ARG A 594 -29.66 40.58 -2.97
CA ARG A 594 -29.97 42.01 -2.70
C ARG A 594 -28.82 43.00 -2.99
N ALA A 595 -27.77 42.57 -3.69
CA ALA A 595 -26.68 43.45 -4.11
C ALA A 595 -26.52 43.48 -5.65
N ALA A 596 -27.63 43.65 -6.38
CA ALA A 596 -27.63 44.01 -7.80
C ALA A 596 -28.99 44.60 -8.20
N ALA A 597 -29.28 45.83 -7.78
CA ALA A 597 -30.28 46.67 -8.43
C ALA A 597 -29.64 48.05 -8.65
N PRO A 598 -29.61 48.58 -9.89
CA PRO A 598 -29.06 49.92 -10.15
C PRO A 598 -29.97 50.99 -9.55
N PRO A 599 -29.45 52.15 -9.13
CA PRO A 599 -30.28 53.25 -8.64
C PRO A 599 -31.08 53.84 -9.82
N SER A 600 -32.42 53.72 -9.78
CA SER A 600 -33.31 54.44 -10.68
C SER A 600 -33.61 55.84 -10.12
N SER A 601 -33.17 56.85 -10.87
CA SER A 601 -33.65 58.24 -10.97
C SER A 601 -34.72 58.72 -9.97
N ARG A 602 -34.35 59.71 -9.16
CA ARG A 602 -35.04 61.00 -9.04
C ARG A 602 -34.04 62.08 -8.68
#